data_AF-A0A7H0ND58-F1
#
_entry.id   AF-A0A7H0ND58-F1
#
_cell.length_a   1.000
_cell.length_b   1.000
_cell.length_c   1.000
_cell.angle_alpha   90.00
_cell.angle_beta   90.00
_cell.angle_gamma   90.00
#
_symmetry.space_group_name_H-M   'P 1'
#
loop_
_entity.id
_entity.type
_entity.pdbx_description
1 polymer ?
#
loop_
_entity_poly.entity_id
_entity_poly.type
_entity_poly.pdbx_seq_one_letter_code
_entity_poly.pdbx_strand_id
1 'polypeptide(L)'
;MPALDARTSEAAADAAELERVLGTHPDVERCTVLTGTRPDGVPVSTAYVLPRRNEVVQHDGAVLGRQYVAEWQGVYDHVYAQHTSSDPTFDTRGWLSSYTGGELGEDDMRAWLDDTVTRIKSLGARRILEVGCGTGMLLHRLAPGADRYLGSDISAGAIDRIREAFDGRLPDGVEVFQAPADDLSAVAPRSVDGFVVNSVSQYFPDEEYLDRVVSQAVDAVDEGGFLFIGDVRSAALNRAFSAGLELARAPERAPSEKVQALVERRCCTGTELMIDPCYFTALVGRLPRVAHVAVLLRRGKRRTEMNRFRYDVVIRLDRLPAGEVDVPDWRPWERDRWGAAELRRHLQEERPPVLGLLGVPNARVLADHAAAELLARPDRPAVAGEVLAQAAAEAGEGVDPEEIWSLGDDLPYAVRLSWARSLPDGAFDVSLVRVDGSSPAPEVRFPEEPAPPRRPVNRPWYGRVENVNPVKLRAHVRAQGAESVMPGRFVLLESMPDADGDSSGGESLRSIQWA
;
A
#
# COMPACT_ATOMS: atom_id res chain seq x y z
N MET A 1 -22.89 -19.60 45.11
CA MET A 1 -21.77 -19.37 44.17
C MET A 1 -21.41 -20.53 43.23
N PRO A 2 -21.91 -21.79 43.31
CA PRO A 2 -21.49 -22.85 42.37
C PRO A 2 -22.11 -22.72 40.95
N ALA A 3 -23.21 -21.98 40.80
CA ALA A 3 -23.91 -21.82 39.52
C ALA A 3 -23.32 -20.73 38.59
N LEU A 4 -22.40 -19.90 39.09
CA LEU A 4 -21.60 -19.03 38.22
C LEU A 4 -20.42 -19.81 37.66
N ASP A 5 -19.67 -20.54 38.50
CA ASP A 5 -18.51 -21.36 38.10
C ASP A 5 -18.85 -22.44 37.06
N ALA A 6 -20.01 -23.08 37.19
CA ALA A 6 -20.46 -24.08 36.21
C ALA A 6 -20.77 -23.47 34.84
N ARG A 7 -21.33 -22.25 34.79
CA ARG A 7 -21.67 -21.55 33.54
C ARG A 7 -20.44 -21.01 32.83
N THR A 8 -19.43 -20.55 33.57
CA THR A 8 -18.12 -20.19 33.00
C THR A 8 -17.37 -21.43 32.49
N SER A 9 -17.49 -22.58 33.17
CA SER A 9 -16.87 -23.84 32.73
C SER A 9 -17.50 -24.41 31.45
N GLU A 10 -18.83 -24.32 31.29
CA GLU A 10 -19.55 -24.79 30.10
C GLU A 10 -19.26 -23.89 28.89
N ALA A 11 -19.31 -22.57 29.07
CA ALA A 11 -18.97 -21.61 28.01
C ALA A 11 -17.52 -21.72 27.52
N ALA A 12 -16.57 -22.04 28.42
CA ALA A 12 -15.18 -22.28 28.05
C ALA A 12 -15.00 -23.60 27.28
N ALA A 13 -15.77 -24.65 27.63
CA ALA A 13 -15.78 -25.91 26.90
C ALA A 13 -16.36 -25.74 25.49
N ASP A 14 -17.47 -25.03 25.35
CA ASP A 14 -18.10 -24.71 24.07
C ASP A 14 -17.17 -23.89 23.17
N ALA A 15 -16.46 -22.91 23.74
CA ALA A 15 -15.46 -22.11 23.03
C ALA A 15 -14.30 -22.98 22.51
N ALA A 16 -13.74 -23.83 23.37
CA ALA A 16 -12.66 -24.75 22.98
C ALA A 16 -13.11 -25.78 21.93
N GLU A 17 -14.35 -26.27 22.01
CA GLU A 17 -14.92 -27.14 20.99
C GLU A 17 -15.05 -26.43 19.64
N LEU A 18 -15.58 -25.20 19.64
CA LEU A 18 -15.73 -24.41 18.42
C LEU A 18 -14.38 -24.06 17.79
N GLU A 19 -13.38 -23.68 18.59
CA GLU A 19 -12.00 -23.44 18.13
C GLU A 19 -11.42 -24.70 17.47
N ARG A 20 -11.59 -25.86 18.10
CA ARG A 20 -11.14 -27.16 17.55
C ARG A 20 -11.83 -27.47 16.24
N VAL A 21 -13.15 -27.27 16.15
CA VAL A 21 -13.94 -27.51 14.93
C VAL A 21 -13.49 -26.58 13.81
N LEU A 22 -13.39 -25.28 14.06
CA LEU A 22 -12.94 -24.31 13.06
C LEU A 22 -11.48 -24.53 12.65
N GLY A 23 -10.62 -24.98 13.57
CA GLY A 23 -9.23 -25.34 13.28
C GLY A 23 -9.07 -26.52 12.30
N THR A 24 -10.11 -27.34 12.10
CA THR A 24 -10.12 -28.39 11.06
C THR A 24 -10.50 -27.89 9.67
N HIS A 25 -10.99 -26.65 9.54
CA HIS A 25 -11.30 -26.08 8.23
C HIS A 25 -9.99 -25.87 7.43
N PRO A 26 -9.91 -26.33 6.17
CA PRO A 26 -8.67 -26.30 5.39
C PRO A 26 -8.12 -24.88 5.16
N ASP A 27 -9.00 -23.89 5.17
CA ASP A 27 -8.64 -22.48 4.98
C ASP A 27 -8.63 -21.65 6.28
N VAL A 28 -8.66 -22.25 7.49
CA VAL A 28 -8.50 -21.53 8.76
C VAL A 28 -7.13 -21.81 9.36
N GLU A 29 -6.34 -20.78 9.63
CA GLU A 29 -5.00 -20.92 10.24
C GLU A 29 -5.05 -20.86 11.75
N ARG A 30 -5.74 -19.87 12.29
CA ARG A 30 -5.99 -19.73 13.73
C ARG A 30 -7.42 -19.31 13.98
N CYS A 31 -7.97 -19.73 15.10
CA CYS A 31 -9.27 -19.30 15.58
C CYS A 31 -9.19 -19.08 17.08
N THR A 32 -9.77 -17.98 17.56
CA THR A 32 -9.97 -17.72 18.98
C THR A 32 -11.43 -17.37 19.20
N VAL A 33 -12.08 -18.05 20.13
CA VAL A 33 -13.49 -17.86 20.44
C VAL A 33 -13.59 -17.15 21.79
N LEU A 34 -14.22 -15.98 21.77
CA LEU A 34 -14.49 -15.23 22.98
C LEU A 34 -15.98 -15.23 23.28
N THR A 35 -16.31 -15.58 24.52
CA THR A 35 -17.67 -15.51 25.06
C THR A 35 -17.86 -14.21 25.82
N GLY A 36 -18.91 -13.47 25.48
CA GLY A 36 -19.36 -12.27 26.19
C GLY A 36 -20.85 -12.35 26.50
N THR A 37 -21.39 -11.28 27.08
CA THR A 37 -22.82 -11.17 27.41
C THR A 37 -23.37 -9.88 26.84
N ARG A 38 -24.38 -9.98 25.98
CA ARG A 38 -25.05 -8.80 25.41
C ARG A 38 -25.69 -7.93 26.50
N PRO A 39 -26.01 -6.65 26.22
CA PRO A 39 -26.69 -5.76 27.17
C PRO A 39 -28.04 -6.30 27.70
N ASP A 40 -28.69 -7.19 26.95
CA ASP A 40 -29.92 -7.89 27.33
C ASP A 40 -29.69 -9.15 28.19
N GLY A 41 -28.43 -9.45 28.57
CA GLY A 41 -28.05 -10.58 29.40
C GLY A 41 -27.85 -11.89 28.65
N VAL A 42 -28.00 -11.91 27.32
CA VAL A 42 -27.84 -13.12 26.50
C VAL A 42 -26.35 -13.42 26.25
N PRO A 43 -25.85 -14.63 26.56
CA PRO A 43 -24.50 -15.04 26.19
C PRO A 43 -24.31 -15.02 24.67
N VAL A 44 -23.18 -14.48 24.21
CA VAL A 44 -22.80 -14.46 22.79
C VAL A 44 -21.35 -14.91 22.65
N SER A 45 -21.10 -15.85 21.76
CA SER A 45 -19.75 -16.23 21.35
C SER A 45 -19.42 -15.58 20.00
N THR A 46 -18.21 -15.03 19.92
CA THR A 46 -17.63 -14.46 18.69
C THR A 46 -16.39 -15.26 18.35
N ALA A 47 -16.36 -15.84 17.14
CA ALA A 47 -15.19 -16.52 16.61
C ALA A 47 -14.34 -15.54 15.80
N TYR A 48 -13.13 -15.26 16.29
CA TYR A 48 -12.09 -14.52 15.58
C TYR A 48 -11.29 -15.50 14.76
N VAL A 49 -11.34 -15.35 13.44
CA VAL A 49 -10.78 -16.30 12.50
C VAL A 49 -9.70 -15.60 11.71
N LEU A 50 -8.47 -16.12 11.83
CA LEU A 50 -7.38 -15.82 10.93
C LEU A 50 -7.45 -16.82 9.76
N PRO A 51 -7.83 -16.37 8.54
CA PRO A 51 -7.84 -17.24 7.38
C PRO A 51 -6.43 -17.75 7.10
N ARG A 52 -6.31 -19.02 6.73
CA ARG A 52 -5.04 -19.65 6.38
C ARG A 52 -4.50 -19.03 5.12
N ARG A 53 -3.40 -18.31 5.27
CA ARG A 53 -2.67 -17.77 4.12
C ARG A 53 -1.84 -18.90 3.52
N ASN A 54 -2.49 -19.87 2.86
CA ASN A 54 -1.84 -21.09 2.35
C ASN A 54 -0.65 -20.73 1.45
N GLU A 55 0.58 -20.99 1.91
CA GLU A 55 1.78 -21.04 1.06
C GLU A 55 1.68 -22.18 0.03
N VAL A 56 0.81 -23.16 0.28
CA VAL A 56 0.58 -24.34 -0.55
C VAL A 56 -0.78 -24.27 -1.24
N VAL A 57 -0.93 -23.38 -2.23
CA VAL A 57 -1.86 -23.61 -3.34
C VAL A 57 -1.03 -23.76 -4.61
N GLN A 58 -0.07 -24.69 -4.61
CA GLN A 58 0.85 -24.83 -5.75
C GLN A 58 0.21 -25.43 -7.01
N HIS A 59 -0.98 -26.05 -6.92
CA HIS A 59 -1.69 -26.54 -8.10
C HIS A 59 -2.71 -25.54 -8.67
N ASP A 60 -3.41 -24.76 -7.83
CA ASP A 60 -4.44 -23.81 -8.28
C ASP A 60 -4.05 -22.32 -8.17
N GLY A 61 -2.99 -21.96 -7.44
CA GLY A 61 -2.61 -20.55 -7.20
C GLY A 61 -2.24 -19.82 -8.48
N ALA A 62 -1.45 -20.46 -9.35
CA ALA A 62 -1.13 -19.91 -10.66
C ALA A 62 -2.37 -19.82 -11.58
N VAL A 63 -3.34 -20.73 -11.44
CA VAL A 63 -4.60 -20.70 -12.20
C VAL A 63 -5.47 -19.54 -11.72
N LEU A 64 -5.66 -19.41 -10.40
CA LEU A 64 -6.41 -18.33 -9.76
C LEU A 64 -5.78 -16.96 -10.00
N GLY A 65 -4.45 -16.86 -9.93
CA GLY A 65 -3.72 -15.64 -10.25
C GLY A 65 -3.94 -15.21 -11.70
N ARG A 66 -3.90 -16.15 -12.66
CA ARG A 66 -4.24 -15.87 -14.07
C ARG A 66 -5.71 -15.45 -14.24
N GLN A 67 -6.65 -16.10 -13.54
CA GLN A 67 -8.06 -15.71 -13.56
C GLN A 67 -8.25 -14.30 -13.00
N TYR A 68 -7.60 -13.96 -11.89
CA TYR A 68 -7.61 -12.63 -11.28
C TYR A 68 -7.10 -11.55 -12.25
N VAL A 69 -5.99 -11.82 -12.96
CA VAL A 69 -5.47 -10.91 -13.98
C VAL A 69 -6.47 -10.76 -15.15
N ALA A 70 -7.06 -11.86 -15.61
CA ALA A 70 -8.06 -11.82 -16.68
C ALA A 70 -9.36 -11.09 -16.29
N GLU A 71 -9.79 -11.18 -15.02
CA GLU A 71 -10.91 -10.40 -14.49
C GLU A 71 -10.63 -8.90 -14.55
N TRP A 72 -9.44 -8.47 -14.11
CA TRP A 72 -9.04 -7.06 -14.18
C TRP A 72 -8.92 -6.58 -15.63
N GLN A 73 -8.38 -7.41 -16.52
CA GLN A 73 -8.40 -7.14 -17.96
C GLN A 73 -9.83 -6.89 -18.46
N GLY A 74 -10.79 -7.74 -18.11
CA GLY A 74 -12.19 -7.56 -18.51
C GLY A 74 -12.83 -6.28 -17.98
N VAL A 75 -12.52 -5.88 -16.74
CA VAL A 75 -12.98 -4.60 -16.16
C VAL A 75 -12.42 -3.43 -16.96
N TYR A 76 -11.11 -3.44 -17.25
CA TYR A 76 -10.46 -2.35 -17.96
C TYR A 76 -10.81 -2.30 -19.43
N ASP A 77 -10.95 -3.44 -20.11
CA ASP A 77 -11.46 -3.50 -21.48
C ASP A 77 -12.85 -2.83 -21.58
N HIS A 78 -13.70 -3.02 -20.57
CA HIS A 78 -14.99 -2.34 -20.50
C HIS A 78 -14.85 -0.82 -20.29
N VAL A 79 -14.00 -0.39 -19.34
CA VAL A 79 -13.75 1.04 -19.06
C VAL A 79 -13.21 1.73 -20.31
N TYR A 80 -12.23 1.11 -20.97
CA TYR A 80 -11.70 1.63 -22.22
C TYR A 80 -12.79 1.65 -23.28
N ALA A 81 -13.54 0.58 -23.56
CA ALA A 81 -14.56 0.55 -24.63
C ALA A 81 -15.61 1.69 -24.64
N GLN A 82 -15.84 2.38 -23.52
CA GLN A 82 -16.72 3.55 -23.48
C GLN A 82 -16.12 4.72 -24.32
N HIS A 83 -16.93 5.48 -25.07
CA HIS A 83 -16.43 6.47 -26.06
C HIS A 83 -16.78 7.92 -25.69
N THR A 84 -16.10 8.55 -24.71
CA THR A 84 -16.38 9.96 -24.34
C THR A 84 -15.26 10.67 -23.54
N SER A 85 -13.97 10.58 -23.91
CA SER A 85 -13.00 11.56 -23.38
C SER A 85 -12.88 12.76 -24.31
N SER A 86 -12.90 13.98 -23.77
CA SER A 86 -12.64 15.22 -24.52
C SER A 86 -11.16 15.42 -24.84
N ASP A 87 -10.25 14.81 -24.07
CA ASP A 87 -8.80 14.81 -24.31
C ASP A 87 -8.29 13.35 -24.35
N PRO A 88 -7.89 12.84 -25.52
CA PRO A 88 -7.39 11.47 -25.65
C PRO A 88 -6.04 11.24 -24.93
N THR A 89 -5.32 12.30 -24.58
CA THR A 89 -4.01 12.25 -23.92
C THR A 89 -4.07 12.38 -22.40
N PHE A 90 -5.28 12.57 -21.86
CA PHE A 90 -5.56 12.73 -20.44
C PHE A 90 -6.89 12.05 -20.11
N ASP A 91 -6.86 10.72 -20.10
CA ASP A 91 -8.04 9.90 -19.81
C ASP A 91 -8.08 9.49 -18.33
N THR A 92 -8.90 10.18 -17.55
CA THR A 92 -9.07 9.94 -16.11
C THR A 92 -10.18 8.94 -15.78
N ARG A 93 -10.75 8.23 -16.77
CA ARG A 93 -11.81 7.26 -16.51
C ARG A 93 -11.29 6.07 -15.70
N GLY A 94 -12.12 5.60 -14.77
CA GLY A 94 -11.75 4.55 -13.81
C GLY A 94 -10.96 5.06 -12.60
N TRP A 95 -10.54 6.34 -12.58
CA TRP A 95 -9.92 6.96 -11.41
C TRP A 95 -10.98 7.44 -10.42
N LEU A 96 -11.39 6.53 -9.54
CA LEU A 96 -12.38 6.80 -8.51
C LEU A 96 -11.70 7.13 -7.18
N SER A 97 -12.23 8.12 -6.47
CA SER A 97 -11.85 8.38 -5.09
C SER A 97 -12.43 7.29 -4.21
N SER A 98 -11.61 6.59 -3.43
CA SER A 98 -12.13 5.62 -2.46
C SER A 98 -13.03 6.32 -1.45
N TYR A 99 -12.75 7.57 -1.08
CA TYR A 99 -13.52 8.31 -0.08
C TYR A 99 -14.95 8.64 -0.54
N THR A 100 -15.11 9.15 -1.76
CA THR A 100 -16.41 9.63 -2.25
C THR A 100 -17.13 8.62 -3.14
N GLY A 101 -16.42 7.64 -3.71
CA GLY A 101 -16.93 6.73 -4.73
C GLY A 101 -17.18 7.37 -6.09
N GLY A 102 -16.96 8.68 -6.23
CA GLY A 102 -17.02 9.42 -7.49
C GLY A 102 -15.64 9.56 -8.14
N GLU A 103 -15.61 10.14 -9.35
CA GLU A 103 -14.37 10.41 -10.07
C GLU A 103 -13.48 11.39 -9.28
N LEU A 104 -12.16 11.16 -9.35
CA LEU A 104 -11.17 12.11 -8.86
C LEU A 104 -11.22 13.38 -9.73
N GLY A 105 -11.10 14.54 -9.09
CA GLY A 105 -11.14 15.82 -9.80
C GLY A 105 -9.99 15.93 -10.82
N GLU A 106 -10.25 16.53 -11.98
CA GLU A 106 -9.24 16.68 -13.04
C GLU A 106 -7.96 17.36 -12.55
N ASP A 107 -8.08 18.39 -11.70
CA ASP A 107 -6.94 19.09 -11.11
C ASP A 107 -6.07 18.18 -10.24
N ASP A 108 -6.71 17.28 -9.48
CA ASP A 108 -6.01 16.32 -8.61
C ASP A 108 -5.26 15.29 -9.46
N MET A 109 -5.92 14.80 -10.53
CA MET A 109 -5.30 13.86 -11.48
C MET A 109 -4.18 14.49 -12.30
N ARG A 110 -4.32 15.77 -12.67
CA ARG A 110 -3.27 16.50 -13.39
C ARG A 110 -2.06 16.73 -12.50
N ALA A 111 -2.26 17.16 -11.25
CA ALA A 111 -1.17 17.29 -10.29
C ALA A 111 -0.44 15.95 -10.05
N TRP A 112 -1.21 14.87 -9.86
CA TRP A 112 -0.65 13.51 -9.71
C TRP A 112 0.20 13.09 -10.92
N LEU A 113 -0.28 13.37 -12.12
CA LEU A 113 0.41 13.03 -13.36
C LEU A 113 1.67 13.86 -13.55
N ASP A 114 1.59 15.18 -13.34
CA ASP A 114 2.70 16.11 -13.52
C ASP A 114 3.85 15.81 -12.54
N ASP A 115 3.52 15.49 -11.28
CA ASP A 115 4.51 15.08 -10.27
C ASP A 115 5.20 13.76 -10.67
N THR A 116 4.43 12.78 -11.17
CA THR A 116 4.97 11.49 -11.65
C THR A 116 5.90 11.67 -12.85
N VAL A 117 5.45 12.44 -13.84
CA VAL A 117 6.24 12.73 -15.05
C VAL A 117 7.51 13.49 -14.70
N THR A 118 7.43 14.47 -13.81
CA THR A 118 8.60 15.23 -13.33
C THR A 118 9.61 14.31 -12.67
N ARG A 119 9.15 13.38 -11.82
CA ARG A 119 10.01 12.40 -11.15
C ARG A 119 10.67 11.45 -12.16
N ILE A 120 9.93 10.90 -13.13
CA ILE A 120 10.51 10.00 -14.13
C ILE A 120 11.52 10.74 -15.01
N LYS A 121 11.20 11.97 -15.45
CA LYS A 121 12.11 12.80 -16.26
C LYS A 121 13.41 13.12 -15.53
N SER A 122 13.38 13.35 -14.22
CA SER A 122 14.59 13.66 -13.44
C SER A 122 15.56 12.47 -13.33
N LEU A 123 15.11 11.25 -13.63
CA LEU A 123 15.94 10.05 -13.67
C LEU A 123 16.75 9.94 -14.98
N GLY A 124 16.40 10.72 -16.01
CA GLY A 124 17.22 10.91 -17.21
C GLY A 124 17.18 9.79 -18.25
N ALA A 125 16.15 8.92 -18.25
CA ALA A 125 15.99 7.89 -19.26
C ALA A 125 15.77 8.47 -20.67
N ARG A 126 16.32 7.77 -21.67
CA ARG A 126 16.18 8.07 -23.10
C ARG A 126 15.50 6.94 -23.85
N ARG A 127 15.60 5.71 -23.36
CA ARG A 127 14.95 4.51 -23.93
C ARG A 127 14.07 3.94 -22.85
N ILE A 128 12.76 4.19 -22.96
CA ILE A 128 11.80 3.89 -21.90
C ILE A 128 10.95 2.69 -22.30
N LEU A 129 10.75 1.76 -21.38
CA LEU A 129 9.69 0.76 -21.42
C LEU A 129 8.65 1.08 -20.35
N GLU A 130 7.43 1.35 -20.76
CA GLU A 130 6.24 1.47 -19.90
C GLU A 130 5.40 0.19 -19.98
N VAL A 131 5.15 -0.43 -18.83
CA VAL A 131 4.28 -1.60 -18.70
C VAL A 131 2.98 -1.20 -18.00
N GLY A 132 1.85 -1.58 -18.60
CA GLY A 132 0.52 -1.07 -18.26
C GLY A 132 0.37 0.39 -18.68
N CYS A 133 0.67 0.70 -19.95
CA CYS A 133 0.64 2.08 -20.45
C CYS A 133 -0.77 2.67 -20.54
N GLY A 134 -1.82 1.85 -20.40
CA GLY A 134 -3.21 2.25 -20.51
C GLY A 134 -3.45 3.00 -21.81
N THR A 135 -4.14 4.14 -21.73
CA THR A 135 -4.39 5.03 -22.87
C THR A 135 -3.26 6.01 -23.16
N GLY A 136 -2.10 5.85 -22.52
CA GLY A 136 -0.88 6.59 -22.85
C GLY A 136 -0.65 7.90 -22.07
N MET A 137 -1.23 8.08 -20.87
CA MET A 137 -1.09 9.33 -20.10
C MET A 137 0.39 9.73 -19.85
N LEU A 138 1.24 8.76 -19.51
CA LEU A 138 2.69 8.97 -19.39
C LEU A 138 3.37 8.99 -20.76
N LEU A 139 3.03 8.05 -21.65
CA LEU A 139 3.54 8.00 -23.03
C LEU A 139 3.49 9.36 -23.72
N HIS A 140 2.33 10.03 -23.74
CA HIS A 140 2.17 11.34 -24.39
C HIS A 140 3.07 12.44 -23.81
N ARG A 141 3.54 12.31 -22.57
CA ARG A 141 4.36 13.31 -21.86
C ARG A 141 5.85 12.96 -21.81
N LEU A 142 6.19 11.68 -21.95
CA LEU A 142 7.56 11.15 -21.86
C LEU A 142 8.16 10.88 -23.24
N ALA A 143 7.38 10.33 -24.18
CA ALA A 143 7.86 9.97 -25.52
C ALA A 143 8.51 11.14 -26.29
N PRO A 144 8.02 12.40 -26.24
CA PRO A 144 8.68 13.51 -26.93
C PRO A 144 10.12 13.80 -26.50
N GLY A 145 10.51 13.35 -25.30
CA GLY A 145 11.87 13.49 -24.77
C GLY A 145 12.74 12.23 -24.89
N ALA A 146 12.19 11.13 -25.42
CA ALA A 146 12.85 9.83 -25.50
C ALA A 146 13.37 9.54 -26.92
N ASP A 147 14.49 8.83 -27.02
CA ASP A 147 15.00 8.27 -28.28
C ASP A 147 14.21 7.02 -28.68
N ARG A 148 13.68 6.28 -27.69
CA ARG A 148 12.78 5.15 -27.90
C ARG A 148 11.77 5.05 -26.76
N TYR A 149 10.51 4.78 -27.09
CA TYR A 149 9.44 4.55 -26.13
C TYR A 149 8.68 3.27 -26.49
N LEU A 150 8.77 2.26 -25.62
CA LEU A 150 8.01 1.03 -25.71
C LEU A 150 6.86 1.09 -24.70
N GLY A 151 5.62 0.90 -25.15
CA GLY A 151 4.46 0.78 -24.28
C GLY A 151 3.82 -0.59 -24.41
N SER A 152 3.53 -1.24 -23.29
CA SER A 152 2.74 -2.48 -23.28
C SER A 152 1.53 -2.37 -22.38
N ASP A 153 0.43 -2.99 -22.80
CA ASP A 153 -0.77 -3.12 -21.99
C ASP A 153 -1.45 -4.47 -22.26
N ILE A 154 -2.11 -5.04 -21.25
CA ILE A 154 -2.83 -6.30 -21.42
C ILE A 154 -4.10 -6.11 -22.28
N SER A 155 -4.65 -4.89 -22.29
CA SER A 155 -5.84 -4.51 -23.05
C SER A 155 -5.48 -4.12 -24.49
N ALA A 156 -6.01 -4.87 -25.46
CA ALA A 156 -5.93 -4.48 -26.88
C ALA A 156 -6.63 -3.13 -27.13
N GLY A 157 -7.74 -2.87 -26.43
CA GLY A 157 -8.49 -1.62 -26.56
C GLY A 157 -7.74 -0.38 -26.06
N ALA A 158 -6.85 -0.54 -25.08
CA ALA A 158 -5.94 0.52 -24.64
C ALA A 158 -4.89 0.84 -25.71
N ILE A 159 -4.29 -0.20 -26.31
CA ILE A 159 -3.31 -0.08 -27.39
C ILE A 159 -3.92 0.58 -28.63
N ASP A 160 -5.13 0.18 -29.01
CA ASP A 160 -5.83 0.77 -30.15
C ASP A 160 -6.15 2.25 -29.91
N ARG A 161 -6.50 2.65 -28.68
CA ARG A 161 -6.67 4.07 -28.32
C ARG A 161 -5.42 4.90 -28.50
N ILE A 162 -4.26 4.38 -28.07
CA ILE A 162 -2.99 5.09 -28.28
C ILE A 162 -2.77 5.29 -29.78
N ARG A 163 -3.01 4.26 -30.60
CA ARG A 163 -2.88 4.36 -32.07
C ARG A 163 -3.85 5.38 -32.65
N GLU A 164 -5.11 5.38 -32.23
CA GLU A 164 -6.12 6.35 -32.64
C GLU A 164 -5.74 7.78 -32.27
N ALA A 165 -5.19 8.01 -31.08
CA ALA A 165 -4.71 9.32 -30.63
C ALA A 165 -3.56 9.88 -31.48
N PHE A 166 -2.87 9.03 -32.24
CA PHE A 166 -1.84 9.38 -33.23
C PHE A 166 -2.31 9.19 -34.68
N ASP A 167 -3.62 9.26 -34.96
CA ASP A 167 -4.21 9.09 -36.29
C ASP A 167 -3.76 7.79 -37.00
N GLY A 168 -3.56 6.73 -36.22
CA GLY A 168 -3.11 5.41 -36.70
C GLY A 168 -1.62 5.31 -37.01
N ARG A 169 -0.83 6.39 -36.88
CA ARG A 169 0.61 6.41 -37.17
C ARG A 169 1.40 6.97 -36.00
N LEU A 170 1.97 6.04 -35.22
CA LEU A 170 2.84 6.38 -34.09
C LEU A 170 4.06 7.20 -34.55
N PRO A 171 4.56 8.12 -33.70
CA PRO A 171 5.81 8.84 -33.94
C PRO A 171 7.01 7.90 -34.09
N ASP A 172 8.05 8.35 -34.80
CA ASP A 172 9.30 7.61 -34.89
C ASP A 172 9.87 7.32 -33.48
N GLY A 173 10.28 6.08 -33.24
CA GLY A 173 10.79 5.64 -31.94
C GLY A 173 9.72 5.24 -30.92
N VAL A 174 8.43 5.40 -31.22
CA VAL A 174 7.32 4.95 -30.36
C VAL A 174 6.74 3.64 -30.88
N GLU A 175 6.67 2.63 -30.01
CA GLU A 175 6.10 1.32 -30.31
C GLU A 175 5.17 0.90 -29.17
N VAL A 176 3.96 0.45 -29.51
CA VAL A 176 3.00 -0.08 -28.53
C VAL A 176 2.50 -1.47 -28.93
N PHE A 177 2.44 -2.38 -27.96
CA PHE A 177 2.06 -3.78 -28.17
C PHE A 177 1.21 -4.33 -27.02
N GLN A 178 0.41 -5.34 -27.31
CA GLN A 178 -0.41 -6.00 -26.31
C GLN A 178 0.42 -7.08 -25.58
N ALA A 179 0.58 -6.96 -24.27
CA ALA A 179 1.20 -7.98 -23.43
C ALA A 179 0.81 -7.78 -21.95
N PRO A 180 0.65 -8.85 -21.16
CA PRO A 180 0.56 -8.74 -19.71
C PRO A 180 1.89 -8.26 -19.11
N ALA A 181 1.83 -7.71 -17.89
CA ALA A 181 3.02 -7.14 -17.26
C ALA A 181 4.16 -8.14 -17.00
N ASP A 182 3.86 -9.44 -16.85
CA ASP A 182 4.85 -10.50 -16.64
C ASP A 182 5.32 -11.17 -17.95
N ASP A 183 5.03 -10.59 -19.11
CA ASP A 183 5.55 -11.02 -20.41
C ASP A 183 6.29 -9.89 -21.14
N LEU A 184 7.61 -9.86 -20.96
CA LEU A 184 8.51 -8.96 -21.69
C LEU A 184 9.25 -9.68 -22.83
N SER A 185 8.73 -10.79 -23.36
CA SER A 185 9.40 -11.58 -24.40
C SER A 185 9.63 -10.81 -25.72
N ALA A 186 8.80 -9.80 -25.99
CA ALA A 186 8.94 -8.89 -27.14
C ALA A 186 10.04 -7.82 -26.94
N VAL A 187 10.57 -7.67 -25.72
CA VAL A 187 11.58 -6.67 -25.37
C VAL A 187 12.95 -7.33 -25.37
N ALA A 188 13.86 -6.79 -26.17
CA ALA A 188 15.23 -7.30 -26.19
C ALA A 188 15.94 -7.01 -24.85
N PRO A 189 16.77 -7.93 -24.33
CA PRO A 189 17.59 -7.67 -23.15
C PRO A 189 18.46 -6.43 -23.33
N ARG A 190 18.66 -5.65 -22.25
CA ARG A 190 19.49 -4.43 -22.24
C ARG A 190 19.12 -3.41 -23.33
N SER A 191 17.86 -3.34 -23.74
CA SER A 191 17.42 -2.47 -24.85
C SER A 191 16.87 -1.11 -24.41
N VAL A 192 16.60 -0.95 -23.11
CA VAL A 192 16.05 0.27 -22.49
C VAL A 192 16.92 0.73 -21.32
N ASP A 193 16.88 2.00 -20.94
CA ASP A 193 17.59 2.53 -19.76
C ASP A 193 16.64 2.99 -18.63
N GLY A 194 15.33 3.02 -18.90
CA GLY A 194 14.29 3.20 -17.88
C GLY A 194 13.14 2.22 -18.07
N PHE A 195 12.83 1.47 -17.03
CA PHE A 195 11.60 0.67 -16.94
C PHE A 195 10.59 1.39 -16.04
N VAL A 196 9.32 1.45 -16.45
CA VAL A 196 8.25 2.17 -15.76
C VAL A 196 7.03 1.26 -15.61
N VAL A 197 6.57 1.10 -14.38
CA VAL A 197 5.26 0.51 -14.03
C VAL A 197 4.62 1.47 -13.04
N ASN A 198 3.58 2.22 -13.43
CA ASN A 198 2.99 3.24 -12.58
C ASN A 198 1.48 3.04 -12.43
N SER A 199 1.00 2.82 -11.19
CA SER A 199 -0.40 2.52 -10.86
C SER A 199 -0.95 1.22 -11.50
N VAL A 200 -0.08 0.22 -11.64
CA VAL A 200 -0.43 -1.09 -12.22
C VAL A 200 -0.21 -2.24 -11.23
N SER A 201 0.77 -2.12 -10.33
CA SER A 201 1.15 -3.19 -9.41
C SER A 201 0.01 -3.64 -8.49
N GLN A 202 -0.95 -2.76 -8.20
CA GLN A 202 -2.15 -3.08 -7.42
C GLN A 202 -3.07 -4.13 -8.08
N TYR A 203 -2.89 -4.41 -9.37
CA TYR A 203 -3.63 -5.44 -10.12
C TYR A 203 -2.84 -6.73 -10.31
N PHE A 204 -1.65 -6.83 -9.72
CA PHE A 204 -0.90 -8.08 -9.71
C PHE A 204 -1.51 -9.05 -8.70
N PRO A 205 -1.52 -10.36 -8.99
CA PRO A 205 -2.17 -11.34 -8.14
C PRO A 205 -1.40 -11.59 -6.84
N ASP A 206 -0.07 -11.56 -6.85
CA ASP A 206 0.76 -11.99 -5.74
C ASP A 206 2.22 -11.54 -5.89
N GLU A 207 3.01 -11.85 -4.85
CA GLU A 207 4.45 -11.62 -4.79
C GLU A 207 5.23 -12.36 -5.89
N GLU A 208 4.82 -13.57 -6.29
CA GLU A 208 5.52 -14.34 -7.33
C GLU A 208 5.38 -13.67 -8.70
N TYR A 209 4.21 -13.11 -9.01
CA TYR A 209 4.01 -12.30 -10.21
C TYR A 209 4.87 -11.04 -10.18
N LEU A 210 4.90 -10.33 -9.05
CA LEU A 210 5.75 -9.15 -8.88
C LEU A 210 7.25 -9.49 -9.05
N ASP A 211 7.71 -10.60 -8.46
CA ASP A 211 9.08 -11.09 -8.61
C ASP A 211 9.44 -11.37 -10.09
N ARG A 212 8.51 -11.96 -10.87
CA ARG A 212 8.70 -12.16 -12.31
C ARG A 212 8.82 -10.85 -13.07
N VAL A 213 7.93 -9.88 -12.80
CA VAL A 213 7.95 -8.56 -13.44
C VAL A 213 9.27 -7.84 -13.14
N VAL A 214 9.68 -7.78 -11.87
CA VAL A 214 10.92 -7.12 -11.45
C VAL A 214 12.14 -7.80 -12.07
N SER A 215 12.18 -9.14 -12.10
CA SER A 215 13.31 -9.88 -12.68
C SER A 215 13.45 -9.63 -14.17
N GLN A 216 12.35 -9.70 -14.93
CA GLN A 216 12.37 -9.42 -16.37
C GLN A 216 12.71 -7.95 -16.66
N ALA A 217 12.22 -7.02 -15.82
CA ALA A 217 12.54 -5.61 -15.93
C ALA A 217 14.04 -5.34 -15.70
N VAL A 218 14.65 -6.02 -14.73
CA VAL A 218 16.10 -5.97 -14.55
C VAL A 218 16.81 -6.42 -15.83
N ASP A 219 16.44 -7.55 -16.43
CA ASP A 219 17.08 -8.06 -17.65
C ASP A 219 16.91 -7.15 -18.89
N ALA A 220 15.75 -6.50 -19.02
CA ALA A 220 15.46 -5.56 -20.09
C ALA A 220 16.29 -4.26 -20.01
N VAL A 221 16.66 -3.84 -18.79
CA VAL A 221 17.31 -2.54 -18.55
C VAL A 221 18.84 -2.63 -18.67
N ASP A 222 19.40 -1.71 -19.44
CA ASP A 222 20.83 -1.51 -19.72
C ASP A 222 21.62 -1.18 -18.43
N GLU A 223 22.95 -1.26 -18.51
CA GLU A 223 23.83 -0.99 -17.38
C GLU A 223 23.69 0.45 -16.86
N GLY A 224 23.46 0.61 -15.56
CA GLY A 224 23.27 1.94 -14.95
C GLY A 224 21.88 2.54 -15.15
N GLY A 225 20.94 1.80 -15.75
CA GLY A 225 19.55 2.20 -15.87
C GLY A 225 18.77 2.10 -14.55
N PHE A 226 17.45 2.27 -14.63
CA PHE A 226 16.58 2.19 -13.46
C PHE A 226 15.25 1.48 -13.74
N LEU A 227 14.63 0.99 -12.68
CA LEU A 227 13.20 0.65 -12.65
C LEU A 227 12.48 1.69 -11.79
N PHE A 228 11.34 2.16 -12.28
CA PHE A 228 10.42 3.02 -11.56
C PHE A 228 9.11 2.27 -11.36
N ILE A 229 8.76 2.02 -10.10
CA ILE A 229 7.51 1.36 -9.72
C ILE A 229 6.70 2.39 -8.91
N GLY A 230 5.78 3.06 -9.60
CA GLY A 230 5.06 4.22 -9.07
C GLY A 230 3.66 3.89 -8.57
N ASP A 231 3.17 4.75 -7.67
CA ASP A 231 1.80 4.72 -7.14
C ASP A 231 1.45 3.41 -6.39
N VAL A 232 2.44 2.85 -5.71
CA VAL A 232 2.34 1.59 -4.97
C VAL A 232 1.52 1.78 -3.70
N ARG A 233 0.47 0.97 -3.50
CA ARG A 233 -0.28 0.94 -2.23
C ARG A 233 0.57 0.40 -1.10
N SER A 234 0.70 1.17 -0.02
CA SER A 234 1.47 0.79 1.16
C SER A 234 0.72 -0.21 2.04
N ALA A 235 1.28 -1.42 2.19
CA ALA A 235 0.76 -2.42 3.12
C ALA A 235 0.82 -1.91 4.58
N ALA A 236 1.88 -1.20 4.95
CA ALA A 236 2.06 -0.63 6.29
C ALA A 236 0.97 0.38 6.68
N LEU A 237 0.38 1.06 5.68
CA LEU A 237 -0.65 2.08 5.89
C LEU A 237 -2.08 1.58 5.63
N ASN A 238 -2.26 0.29 5.33
CA ASN A 238 -3.58 -0.27 5.00
C ASN A 238 -4.62 -0.02 6.10
N ARG A 239 -4.23 -0.22 7.38
CA ARG A 239 -5.14 -0.03 8.52
C ARG A 239 -5.54 1.43 8.70
N ALA A 240 -4.57 2.35 8.58
CA ALA A 240 -4.83 3.79 8.64
C ALA A 240 -5.73 4.24 7.49
N PHE A 241 -5.43 3.82 6.25
CA PHE A 241 -6.27 4.08 5.08
C PHE A 241 -7.71 3.56 5.29
N SER A 242 -7.84 2.32 5.77
CA SER A 242 -9.13 1.70 6.03
C SER A 242 -9.92 2.43 7.12
N ALA A 243 -9.27 2.82 8.22
CA ALA A 243 -9.90 3.60 9.29
C ALA A 243 -10.38 4.97 8.80
N GLY A 244 -9.52 5.73 8.13
CA GLY A 244 -9.88 7.03 7.57
C GLY A 244 -11.06 6.94 6.61
N LEU A 245 -11.08 5.91 5.77
CA LEU A 245 -12.16 5.68 4.82
C LEU A 245 -13.50 5.31 5.50
N GLU A 246 -13.50 4.34 6.40
CA GLU A 246 -14.72 3.90 7.06
C GLU A 246 -15.29 4.97 8.00
N LEU A 247 -14.43 5.75 8.67
CA LEU A 247 -14.86 6.89 9.48
C LEU A 247 -15.43 8.03 8.62
N ALA A 248 -14.82 8.34 7.48
CA ALA A 248 -15.33 9.39 6.58
C ALA A 248 -16.71 9.06 6.01
N ARG A 249 -17.05 7.76 5.87
CA ARG A 249 -18.35 7.28 5.41
C ARG A 249 -19.37 7.10 6.53
N ALA A 250 -18.91 6.99 7.77
CA ALA A 250 -19.76 6.74 8.92
C ALA A 250 -20.51 8.03 9.34
N PRO A 251 -21.82 7.94 9.65
CA PRO A 251 -22.50 9.00 10.37
C PRO A 251 -21.78 9.29 11.69
N GLU A 252 -21.74 10.55 12.12
CA GLU A 252 -21.05 10.98 13.35
C GLU A 252 -21.45 10.16 14.59
N ARG A 253 -22.73 9.78 14.68
CA ARG A 253 -23.29 8.98 15.78
C ARG A 253 -23.25 7.47 15.55
N ALA A 254 -22.57 6.99 14.50
CA ALA A 254 -22.40 5.57 14.26
C ALA A 254 -21.59 4.94 15.40
N PRO A 255 -21.99 3.76 15.92
CA PRO A 255 -21.21 3.05 16.91
C PRO A 255 -19.79 2.76 16.40
N SER A 256 -18.77 3.14 17.16
CA SER A 256 -17.36 2.98 16.75
C SER A 256 -16.98 1.51 16.56
N GLU A 257 -17.65 0.61 17.27
CA GLU A 257 -17.46 -0.84 17.19
C GLU A 257 -17.86 -1.37 15.82
N LYS A 258 -18.94 -0.83 15.24
CA LYS A 258 -19.36 -1.17 13.88
C LYS A 258 -18.35 -0.65 12.86
N VAL A 259 -17.82 0.56 13.06
CA VAL A 259 -16.79 1.13 12.18
C VAL A 259 -15.53 0.28 12.23
N GLN A 260 -15.06 -0.09 13.42
CA GLN A 260 -13.89 -0.95 13.59
C GLN A 260 -14.06 -2.31 12.91
N ALA A 261 -15.23 -2.96 13.04
CA ALA A 261 -15.49 -4.21 12.34
C ALA A 261 -15.42 -4.06 10.80
N LEU A 262 -15.84 -2.92 10.26
CA LEU A 262 -15.72 -2.61 8.83
C LEU A 262 -14.25 -2.38 8.42
N VAL A 263 -13.45 -1.75 9.28
CA VAL A 263 -12.00 -1.56 9.09
C VAL A 263 -11.31 -2.92 9.01
N GLU A 264 -11.51 -3.81 9.99
CA GLU A 264 -10.90 -5.15 9.97
C GLU A 264 -11.30 -5.94 8.73
N ARG A 265 -12.59 -5.91 8.39
CA ARG A 265 -13.10 -6.58 7.20
C ARG A 265 -12.42 -6.06 5.94
N ARG A 266 -12.27 -4.74 5.81
CA ARG A 266 -11.61 -4.12 4.65
C ARG A 266 -10.15 -4.55 4.55
N CYS A 267 -9.42 -4.52 5.66
CA CYS A 267 -8.04 -4.97 5.70
C CYS A 267 -7.88 -6.42 5.22
N CYS A 268 -8.84 -7.29 5.54
CA CYS A 268 -8.81 -8.70 5.14
C CYS A 268 -9.27 -8.98 3.71
N THR A 269 -10.23 -8.19 3.20
CA THR A 269 -10.96 -8.48 1.95
C THR A 269 -10.58 -7.55 0.81
N GLY A 270 -9.54 -6.73 1.00
CA GLY A 270 -8.99 -5.86 -0.04
C GLY A 270 -8.65 -6.64 -1.31
N THR A 271 -9.08 -6.12 -2.45
CA THR A 271 -8.97 -6.82 -3.75
C THR A 271 -7.78 -6.38 -4.58
N GLU A 272 -6.91 -5.53 -4.03
CA GLU A 272 -5.75 -4.95 -4.70
C GLU A 272 -4.47 -5.34 -3.97
N LEU A 273 -3.38 -5.50 -4.72
CA LEU A 273 -2.07 -5.79 -4.17
C LEU A 273 -1.57 -4.56 -3.38
N MET A 274 -1.08 -4.82 -2.17
CA MET A 274 -0.43 -3.86 -1.30
C MET A 274 0.94 -4.40 -0.98
N ILE A 275 1.96 -3.54 -1.12
CA ILE A 275 3.36 -3.93 -1.03
C ILE A 275 3.99 -3.13 0.11
N ASP A 276 4.59 -3.83 1.06
CA ASP A 276 5.41 -3.24 2.10
C ASP A 276 6.75 -2.78 1.49
N PRO A 277 7.25 -1.57 1.83
CA PRO A 277 8.58 -1.12 1.44
C PRO A 277 9.71 -2.14 1.60
N CYS A 278 9.63 -3.01 2.60
CA CYS A 278 10.64 -4.04 2.85
C CYS A 278 10.79 -5.05 1.70
N TYR A 279 9.74 -5.27 0.90
CA TYR A 279 9.83 -6.08 -0.33
C TYR A 279 10.91 -5.53 -1.26
N PHE A 280 10.89 -4.22 -1.47
CA PHE A 280 11.77 -3.54 -2.41
C PHE A 280 13.18 -3.40 -1.85
N THR A 281 13.35 -3.00 -0.59
CA THR A 281 14.69 -2.84 -0.01
C THR A 281 15.44 -4.17 0.04
N ALA A 282 14.73 -5.29 0.28
CA ALA A 282 15.29 -6.63 0.22
C ALA A 282 15.81 -7.04 -1.17
N LEU A 283 15.46 -6.33 -2.25
CA LEU A 283 16.00 -6.59 -3.59
C LEU A 283 17.52 -6.36 -3.63
N VAL A 284 18.04 -5.46 -2.80
CA VAL A 284 19.48 -5.29 -2.58
C VAL A 284 20.03 -6.59 -1.98
N GLY A 285 20.94 -7.25 -2.70
CA GLY A 285 21.51 -8.54 -2.31
C GLY A 285 20.71 -9.77 -2.77
N ARG A 286 19.39 -9.67 -3.02
CA ARG A 286 18.61 -10.72 -3.70
C ARG A 286 18.87 -10.74 -5.21
N LEU A 287 18.93 -9.57 -5.83
CA LEU A 287 19.18 -9.43 -7.27
C LEU A 287 20.57 -8.80 -7.49
N PRO A 288 21.53 -9.51 -8.14
CA PRO A 288 22.93 -9.06 -8.22
C PRO A 288 23.14 -7.68 -8.84
N ARG A 289 22.21 -7.26 -9.71
CA ARG A 289 22.29 -5.97 -10.41
C ARG A 289 21.67 -4.82 -9.64
N VAL A 290 20.88 -5.08 -8.59
CA VAL A 290 20.23 -4.01 -7.82
C VAL A 290 21.26 -3.36 -6.91
N ALA A 291 21.65 -2.13 -7.25
CA ALA A 291 22.67 -1.38 -6.53
C ALA A 291 22.07 -0.54 -5.39
N HIS A 292 20.86 -0.02 -5.57
CA HIS A 292 20.19 0.84 -4.61
C HIS A 292 18.68 0.85 -4.82
N VAL A 293 17.94 1.05 -3.73
CA VAL A 293 16.47 1.18 -3.73
C VAL A 293 16.08 2.41 -2.92
N ALA A 294 15.38 3.34 -3.57
CA ALA A 294 14.80 4.50 -2.92
C ALA A 294 13.28 4.34 -2.82
N VAL A 295 12.76 4.29 -1.59
CA VAL A 295 11.32 4.24 -1.29
C VAL A 295 10.83 5.65 -0.98
N LEU A 296 10.08 6.24 -1.89
CA LEU A 296 9.85 7.68 -1.97
C LEU A 296 8.39 8.01 -1.69
N LEU A 297 8.16 8.97 -0.80
CA LEU A 297 6.84 9.57 -0.66
C LEU A 297 6.42 10.23 -1.98
N ARG A 298 5.14 10.17 -2.30
CA ARG A 298 4.58 10.90 -3.44
C ARG A 298 4.51 12.39 -3.15
N ARG A 299 4.76 13.19 -4.18
CA ARG A 299 4.65 14.65 -4.12
C ARG A 299 3.18 15.07 -4.25
N GLY A 300 2.91 16.33 -3.95
CA GLY A 300 1.65 17.01 -4.22
C GLY A 300 1.05 17.68 -2.99
N LYS A 301 0.54 18.91 -3.17
CA LYS A 301 -0.15 19.69 -2.13
C LYS A 301 -1.63 19.33 -1.97
N ARG A 302 -2.23 18.73 -3.01
CA ARG A 302 -3.63 18.29 -3.00
C ARG A 302 -3.72 16.97 -2.24
N ARG A 303 -4.44 16.95 -1.11
CA ARG A 303 -4.55 15.77 -0.25
C ARG A 303 -5.48 14.74 -0.88
N THR A 304 -4.91 13.76 -1.57
CA THR A 304 -5.63 12.63 -2.19
C THR A 304 -5.22 11.33 -1.52
N GLU A 305 -5.94 10.24 -1.79
CA GLU A 305 -5.48 8.93 -1.31
C GLU A 305 -4.10 8.55 -1.87
N MET A 306 -3.75 9.01 -3.09
CA MET A 306 -2.51 8.65 -3.75
C MET A 306 -1.30 9.21 -3.01
N ASN A 307 -1.30 10.49 -2.64
CA ASN A 307 -0.13 11.08 -1.94
C ASN A 307 -0.13 10.90 -0.42
N ARG A 308 -1.19 10.31 0.14
CA ARG A 308 -1.30 9.96 1.55
C ARG A 308 -0.85 8.53 1.81
N PHE A 309 -1.32 7.57 1.02
CA PHE A 309 -1.20 6.13 1.33
C PHE A 309 -0.45 5.32 0.27
N ARG A 310 0.07 5.98 -0.78
CA ARG A 310 0.86 5.35 -1.83
C ARG A 310 2.25 5.97 -1.94
N TYR A 311 3.18 5.21 -2.48
CA TYR A 311 4.58 5.59 -2.63
C TYR A 311 5.13 5.21 -4.00
N ASP A 312 6.28 5.78 -4.33
CA ASP A 312 7.03 5.44 -5.53
C ASP A 312 8.32 4.72 -5.13
N VAL A 313 8.82 3.85 -6.00
CA VAL A 313 10.09 3.15 -5.82
C VAL A 313 10.98 3.41 -7.02
N VAL A 314 12.22 3.80 -6.76
CA VAL A 314 13.28 3.85 -7.77
C VAL A 314 14.33 2.80 -7.42
N ILE A 315 14.55 1.87 -8.34
CA ILE A 315 15.57 0.81 -8.23
C ILE A 315 16.68 1.16 -9.23
N ARG A 316 17.89 1.42 -8.73
CA ARG A 316 19.07 1.71 -9.56
C ARG A 316 19.84 0.42 -9.82
N LEU A 317 20.24 0.22 -11.07
CA LEU A 317 20.98 -0.98 -11.47
C LEU A 317 22.46 -0.69 -11.66
N ASP A 318 23.31 -1.62 -11.22
CA ASP A 318 24.75 -1.74 -11.45
C ASP A 318 25.62 -0.60 -10.87
N ARG A 319 25.22 0.67 -11.02
CA ARG A 319 25.94 1.86 -10.55
C ARG A 319 25.01 3.01 -10.19
N LEU A 320 25.51 3.91 -9.37
CA LEU A 320 24.85 5.16 -8.99
C LEU A 320 25.51 6.34 -9.71
N PRO A 321 24.82 7.07 -10.61
CA PRO A 321 25.42 8.15 -11.41
C PRO A 321 26.13 9.23 -10.59
N ALA A 322 25.58 9.57 -9.41
CA ALA A 322 26.10 10.58 -8.50
C ALA A 322 26.73 9.98 -7.22
N GLY A 323 26.91 8.67 -7.17
CA GLY A 323 27.33 7.95 -5.97
C GLY A 323 26.26 7.88 -4.88
N GLU A 324 26.67 7.37 -3.72
CA GLU A 324 25.86 7.27 -2.50
C GLU A 324 26.57 8.03 -1.37
N VAL A 325 25.81 8.76 -0.57
CA VAL A 325 26.27 9.37 0.67
C VAL A 325 25.71 8.58 1.84
N ASP A 326 26.61 8.21 2.76
CA ASP A 326 26.24 7.67 4.05
C ASP A 326 26.00 8.82 5.04
N VAL A 327 24.96 8.68 5.86
CA VAL A 327 24.60 9.67 6.88
C VAL A 327 25.13 9.14 8.22
N PRO A 328 26.18 9.75 8.79
CA PRO A 328 26.91 9.16 9.91
C PRO A 328 26.13 9.17 11.23
N ASP A 329 25.19 10.10 11.39
CA ASP A 329 24.42 10.31 12.62
C ASP A 329 22.95 10.58 12.27
N TRP A 330 22.14 9.54 12.35
CA TRP A 330 20.69 9.63 12.19
C TRP A 330 20.04 9.99 13.53
N ARG A 331 19.37 11.14 13.59
CA ARG A 331 18.77 11.65 14.82
C ARG A 331 17.27 11.43 14.84
N PRO A 332 16.67 11.02 15.96
CA PRO A 332 15.21 10.96 16.07
C PRO A 332 14.61 12.37 15.93
N TRP A 333 13.42 12.44 15.32
CA TRP A 333 12.64 13.66 15.26
C TRP A 333 12.04 13.99 16.63
N GLU A 334 12.55 15.04 17.26
CA GLU A 334 12.02 15.62 18.50
C GLU A 334 10.96 16.70 18.17
N ARG A 335 9.68 16.42 18.45
CA ARG A 335 8.56 17.32 18.13
C ARG A 335 8.68 18.72 18.75
N ASP A 336 9.26 18.83 19.95
CA ASP A 336 9.45 20.11 20.65
C ASP A 336 10.60 20.95 20.08
N ARG A 337 11.45 20.35 19.23
CA ARG A 337 12.68 20.96 18.71
C ARG A 337 12.61 21.23 17.22
N TRP A 338 11.96 20.34 16.47
CA TRP A 338 11.97 20.36 15.01
C TRP A 338 10.60 20.67 14.44
N GLY A 339 10.61 21.60 13.48
CA GLY A 339 9.56 21.94 12.54
C GLY A 339 10.21 22.39 11.23
N ALA A 340 9.42 22.62 10.18
CA ALA A 340 9.98 23.03 8.89
C ALA A 340 10.74 24.38 8.97
N ALA A 341 10.25 25.31 9.79
CA ALA A 341 10.89 26.60 10.03
C ALA A 341 12.19 26.46 10.84
N GLU A 342 12.19 25.64 11.89
CA GLU A 342 13.35 25.36 12.72
C GLU A 342 14.45 24.66 11.92
N LEU A 343 14.07 23.70 11.08
CA LEU A 343 14.98 23.01 10.18
C LEU A 343 15.60 23.99 9.18
N ARG A 344 14.80 24.86 8.55
CA ARG A 344 15.31 25.93 7.66
C ARG A 344 16.36 26.79 8.34
N ARG A 345 16.06 27.29 9.54
CA ARG A 345 16.98 28.11 10.34
C ARG A 345 18.29 27.37 10.63
N HIS A 346 18.19 26.12 11.07
CA HIS A 346 19.37 25.29 11.35
C HIS A 346 20.28 25.10 10.12
N LEU A 347 19.70 24.86 8.94
CA LEU A 347 20.46 24.71 7.69
C LEU A 347 21.14 26.02 7.25
N GLN A 348 20.57 27.17 7.58
CA GLN A 348 21.12 28.50 7.27
C GLN A 348 22.24 28.89 8.24
N GLU A 349 22.06 28.64 9.53
CA GLU A 349 22.99 29.04 10.59
C GLU A 349 24.19 28.08 10.68
N GLU A 350 23.93 26.79 10.83
CA GLU A 350 24.98 25.77 11.09
C GLU A 350 25.57 25.21 9.81
N ARG A 351 24.80 25.27 8.71
CA ARG A 351 25.19 24.79 7.37
C ARG A 351 25.83 23.40 7.37
N PRO A 352 25.24 22.37 8.02
CA PRO A 352 25.84 21.04 8.09
C PRO A 352 26.09 20.45 6.70
N PRO A 353 27.16 19.67 6.47
CA PRO A 353 27.37 18.99 5.19
C PRO A 353 26.30 17.92 4.92
N VAL A 354 25.84 17.26 5.97
CA VAL A 354 24.78 16.24 5.93
C VAL A 354 23.98 16.27 7.22
N LEU A 355 22.66 16.07 7.13
CA LEU A 355 21.77 15.93 8.28
C LEU A 355 20.74 14.82 8.00
N GLY A 356 20.63 13.85 8.92
CA GLY A 356 19.61 12.81 8.90
C GLY A 356 18.66 12.93 10.07
N LEU A 357 17.35 12.92 9.79
CA LEU A 357 16.29 12.92 10.79
C LEU A 357 15.38 11.71 10.57
N LEU A 358 15.02 11.02 11.66
CA LEU A 358 14.24 9.80 11.65
C LEU A 358 12.85 10.01 12.23
N GLY A 359 11.85 9.40 11.61
CA GLY A 359 10.49 9.33 12.17
C GLY A 359 9.77 10.68 12.24
N VAL A 360 9.86 11.49 11.19
CA VAL A 360 9.13 12.76 11.08
C VAL A 360 7.62 12.47 11.01
N PRO A 361 6.79 13.00 11.94
CA PRO A 361 5.35 12.76 11.94
C PRO A 361 4.70 13.31 10.67
N ASN A 362 4.02 12.44 9.93
CA ASN A 362 3.48 12.79 8.63
C ASN A 362 2.07 13.40 8.72
N ALA A 363 1.96 14.71 8.47
CA ALA A 363 0.69 15.44 8.55
C ALA A 363 -0.40 14.90 7.60
N ARG A 364 -0.03 14.07 6.62
CA ARG A 364 -0.95 13.50 5.62
C ARG A 364 -1.74 12.29 6.13
N VAL A 365 -1.23 11.57 7.12
CA VAL A 365 -1.78 10.27 7.56
C VAL A 365 -1.88 10.11 9.08
N LEU A 366 -1.23 10.97 9.87
CA LEU A 366 -1.14 10.80 11.32
C LEU A 366 -2.50 10.73 12.01
N ALA A 367 -3.48 11.51 11.57
CA ALA A 367 -4.84 11.47 12.11
C ALA A 367 -5.56 10.16 11.79
N ASP A 368 -5.40 9.62 10.58
CA ASP A 368 -6.01 8.32 10.22
C ASP A 368 -5.35 7.17 10.97
N HIS A 369 -4.04 7.24 11.20
CA HIS A 369 -3.32 6.30 12.05
C HIS A 369 -3.81 6.36 13.51
N ALA A 370 -3.88 7.55 14.11
CA ALA A 370 -4.41 7.73 15.47
C ALA A 370 -5.85 7.21 15.59
N ALA A 371 -6.68 7.43 14.57
CA ALA A 371 -8.03 6.88 14.52
C ALA A 371 -8.06 5.35 14.44
N ALA A 372 -7.17 4.74 13.65
CA ALA A 372 -7.03 3.29 13.58
C ALA A 372 -6.63 2.68 14.93
N GLU A 373 -5.67 3.31 15.62
CA GLU A 373 -5.24 2.90 16.97
C GLU A 373 -6.39 3.03 17.97
N LEU A 374 -7.09 4.17 17.98
CA LEU A 374 -8.25 4.38 18.85
C LEU A 374 -9.33 3.34 18.63
N LEU A 375 -9.66 3.00 17.37
CA LEU A 375 -10.66 1.97 17.06
C LEU A 375 -10.24 0.59 17.59
N ALA A 376 -8.94 0.30 17.67
CA ALA A 376 -8.43 -0.97 18.18
C ALA A 376 -8.40 -1.06 19.72
N ARG A 377 -8.47 0.07 20.44
CA ARG A 377 -8.42 0.09 21.91
C ARG A 377 -9.71 -0.43 22.55
N PRO A 378 -9.64 -1.15 23.70
CA PRO A 378 -10.82 -1.56 24.46
C PRO A 378 -11.66 -0.39 25.00
N ASP A 379 -11.01 0.73 25.33
CA ASP A 379 -11.62 1.95 25.88
C ASP A 379 -11.91 3.01 24.80
N ARG A 380 -12.09 2.58 23.55
CA ARG A 380 -12.38 3.47 22.43
C ARG A 380 -13.64 4.32 22.66
N PRO A 381 -13.70 5.53 22.07
CA PRO A 381 -14.91 6.35 22.10
C PRO A 381 -16.13 5.60 21.56
N ALA A 382 -17.33 5.94 22.04
CA ALA A 382 -18.53 5.17 21.72
C ALA A 382 -19.00 5.37 20.28
N VAL A 383 -18.72 6.56 19.69
CA VAL A 383 -19.21 6.91 18.36
C VAL A 383 -18.11 7.45 17.45
N ALA A 384 -18.29 7.30 16.15
CA ALA A 384 -17.34 7.68 15.11
C ALA A 384 -16.87 9.14 15.20
N GLY A 385 -17.77 10.08 15.53
CA GLY A 385 -17.43 11.50 15.69
C GLY A 385 -16.44 11.76 16.82
N GLU A 386 -16.58 11.06 17.95
CA GLU A 386 -15.65 11.17 19.08
C GLU A 386 -14.30 10.55 18.74
N VAL A 387 -14.28 9.43 17.99
CA VAL A 387 -13.04 8.84 17.47
C VAL A 387 -12.29 9.86 16.61
N LEU A 388 -12.98 10.53 15.68
CA LEU A 388 -12.36 11.54 14.81
C LEU A 388 -11.81 12.74 15.62
N ALA A 389 -12.59 13.24 16.57
CA ALA A 389 -12.18 14.38 17.41
C ALA A 389 -10.97 14.04 18.28
N GLN A 390 -10.98 12.86 18.91
CA GLN A 390 -9.87 12.41 19.74
C GLN A 390 -8.64 12.06 18.90
N ALA A 391 -8.80 11.43 17.74
CA ALA A 391 -7.71 11.14 16.82
C ALA A 391 -7.00 12.42 16.36
N ALA A 392 -7.76 13.47 16.03
CA ALA A 392 -7.19 14.77 15.68
C ALA A 392 -6.40 15.40 16.83
N ALA A 393 -6.89 15.26 18.07
CA ALA A 393 -6.20 15.75 19.27
C ALA A 393 -4.92 14.93 19.59
N GLU A 394 -4.98 13.60 19.52
CA GLU A 394 -3.86 12.70 19.79
C GLU A 394 -2.76 12.78 18.71
N ALA A 395 -3.15 12.95 17.44
CA ALA A 395 -2.19 13.13 16.36
C ALA A 395 -1.29 14.34 16.58
N GLY A 396 -1.88 15.45 17.07
CA GLY A 396 -1.19 16.73 17.20
C GLY A 396 -0.73 17.29 15.85
N GLU A 397 0.27 18.18 15.89
CA GLU A 397 0.84 18.75 14.67
C GLU A 397 1.86 17.80 14.04
N GLY A 398 1.62 17.43 12.77
CA GLY A 398 2.58 16.75 11.91
C GLY A 398 3.21 17.72 10.91
N VAL A 399 4.20 17.24 10.16
CA VAL A 399 4.89 17.99 9.11
C VAL A 399 4.36 17.56 7.74
N ASP A 400 4.05 18.52 6.87
CA ASP A 400 3.77 18.19 5.46
C ASP A 400 5.10 17.93 4.72
N PRO A 401 5.26 16.77 4.06
CA PRO A 401 6.44 16.49 3.24
C PRO A 401 6.80 17.60 2.24
N GLU A 402 5.82 18.34 1.69
CA GLU A 402 6.12 19.45 0.77
C GLU A 402 6.86 20.61 1.43
N GLU A 403 6.62 20.86 2.73
CA GLU A 403 7.34 21.91 3.45
C GLU A 403 8.83 21.56 3.56
N ILE A 404 9.15 20.29 3.79
CA ILE A 404 10.53 19.81 3.86
C ILE A 404 11.19 19.81 2.48
N TRP A 405 10.52 19.32 1.44
CA TRP A 405 11.07 19.37 0.08
C TRP A 405 11.33 20.80 -0.39
N SER A 406 10.47 21.77 -0.03
CA SER A 406 10.64 23.18 -0.40
C SER A 406 11.93 23.81 0.13
N LEU A 407 12.57 23.21 1.15
CA LEU A 407 13.86 23.66 1.63
C LEU A 407 14.95 23.53 0.56
N GLY A 408 14.86 22.53 -0.32
CA GLY A 408 15.80 22.32 -1.42
C GLY A 408 15.63 23.30 -2.59
N ASP A 409 14.50 24.00 -2.66
CA ASP A 409 14.26 25.04 -3.68
C ASP A 409 14.99 26.35 -3.33
N ASP A 410 15.13 26.65 -2.03
CA ASP A 410 15.69 27.91 -1.53
C ASP A 410 17.11 27.78 -0.96
N LEU A 411 17.51 26.58 -0.56
CA LEU A 411 18.79 26.31 0.10
C LEU A 411 19.64 25.33 -0.72
N PRO A 412 20.97 25.38 -0.61
CA PRO A 412 21.87 24.50 -1.37
C PRO A 412 21.92 23.10 -0.76
N TYR A 413 20.77 22.43 -0.63
CA TYR A 413 20.62 21.09 -0.10
C TYR A 413 19.79 20.22 -1.04
N ALA A 414 20.31 19.03 -1.32
CA ALA A 414 19.51 17.94 -1.85
C ALA A 414 18.67 17.36 -0.71
N VAL A 415 17.36 17.56 -0.79
CA VAL A 415 16.40 16.99 0.16
C VAL A 415 15.93 15.63 -0.35
N ARG A 416 15.96 14.62 0.52
CA ARG A 416 15.44 13.27 0.26
C ARG A 416 14.53 12.86 1.41
N LEU A 417 13.37 12.33 1.08
CA LEU A 417 12.40 11.78 2.03
C LEU A 417 12.21 10.30 1.73
N SER A 418 12.15 9.47 2.77
CA SER A 418 12.08 8.03 2.62
C SER A 418 11.03 7.38 3.52
N TRP A 419 10.42 6.31 2.98
CA TRP A 419 9.58 5.37 3.72
C TRP A 419 10.22 3.98 3.84
N ALA A 420 11.53 3.85 3.63
CA ALA A 420 12.24 2.56 3.66
C ALA A 420 12.01 1.76 4.96
N ARG A 421 11.88 2.43 6.12
CA ARG A 421 11.61 1.79 7.42
C ARG A 421 10.20 1.25 7.60
N SER A 422 9.27 1.51 6.67
CA SER A 422 7.91 0.95 6.68
C SER A 422 7.14 1.14 8.01
N LEU A 423 7.23 2.35 8.57
CA LEU A 423 6.59 2.65 9.85
C LEU A 423 5.05 2.69 9.71
N PRO A 424 4.28 2.01 10.60
CA PRO A 424 2.82 1.92 10.50
C PRO A 424 2.07 3.24 10.73
N ASP A 425 2.72 4.20 11.38
CA ASP A 425 2.21 5.55 11.57
C ASP A 425 2.43 6.46 10.35
N GLY A 426 3.14 5.95 9.33
CA GLY A 426 3.48 6.66 8.11
C GLY A 426 4.48 7.79 8.31
N ALA A 427 5.16 7.83 9.45
CA ALA A 427 6.30 8.70 9.67
C ALA A 427 7.38 8.43 8.61
N PHE A 428 8.07 9.48 8.20
CA PHE A 428 9.09 9.42 7.16
C PHE A 428 10.44 9.89 7.67
N ASP A 429 11.50 9.44 7.03
CA ASP A 429 12.86 9.90 7.34
C ASP A 429 13.28 10.98 6.34
N VAL A 430 14.16 11.88 6.77
CA VAL A 430 14.66 13.01 6.00
C VAL A 430 16.17 12.95 5.94
N SER A 431 16.74 13.08 4.75
CA SER A 431 18.14 13.42 4.57
C SER A 431 18.28 14.75 3.83
N LEU A 432 19.20 15.58 4.31
CA LEU A 432 19.59 16.83 3.68
C LEU A 432 21.09 16.81 3.46
N VAL A 433 21.50 16.72 2.19
CA VAL A 433 22.91 16.70 1.78
C VAL A 433 23.24 18.03 1.13
N ARG A 434 24.25 18.74 1.64
CA ARG A 434 24.66 20.02 1.07
C ARG A 434 25.24 19.78 -0.33
N VAL A 435 24.79 20.55 -1.31
CA VAL A 435 25.24 20.47 -2.70
C VAL A 435 25.95 21.75 -3.09
N ASP A 436 27.21 21.62 -3.52
CA ASP A 436 28.02 22.73 -3.99
C ASP A 436 27.96 22.79 -5.53
N GLY A 437 27.22 23.75 -6.08
CA GLY A 437 27.11 23.97 -7.53
C GLY A 437 26.08 23.09 -8.23
N SER A 438 26.33 22.76 -9.50
CA SER A 438 25.38 22.04 -10.39
C SER A 438 25.63 20.53 -10.49
N SER A 439 26.40 19.95 -9.56
CA SER A 439 26.64 18.51 -9.53
C SER A 439 25.35 17.74 -9.24
N PRO A 440 25.12 16.58 -9.87
CA PRO A 440 23.95 15.78 -9.57
C PRO A 440 24.00 15.32 -8.12
N ALA A 441 22.86 15.41 -7.44
CA ALA A 441 22.76 15.07 -6.03
C ALA A 441 22.96 13.55 -5.82
N PRO A 442 23.80 13.14 -4.85
CA PRO A 442 24.01 11.73 -4.55
C PRO A 442 22.73 11.07 -4.03
N GLU A 443 22.64 9.74 -4.17
CA GLU A 443 21.64 8.96 -3.45
C GLU A 443 22.04 8.86 -1.96
N VAL A 444 21.08 8.51 -1.11
CA VAL A 444 21.30 8.36 0.33
C VAL A 444 20.82 7.00 0.77
N ARG A 445 21.66 6.27 1.51
CA ARG A 445 21.25 5.03 2.16
C ARG A 445 20.46 5.36 3.41
N PHE A 446 19.15 5.19 3.35
CA PHE A 446 18.28 5.32 4.52
C PHE A 446 18.35 4.07 5.38
N PRO A 447 18.14 4.18 6.71
CA PRO A 447 17.98 3.01 7.57
C PRO A 447 16.76 2.19 7.14
N GLU A 448 16.84 0.87 7.33
CA GLU A 448 15.78 -0.07 6.91
C GLU A 448 15.09 -0.76 8.12
N GLU A 449 15.66 -0.67 9.33
CA GLU A 449 15.01 -1.13 10.57
C GLU A 449 14.30 0.05 11.28
N PRO A 450 13.16 -0.12 11.99
CA PRO A 450 12.48 -1.34 12.40
C PRO A 450 11.00 -1.35 12.00
N ALA A 451 10.61 -2.20 11.05
CA ALA A 451 9.21 -2.63 10.96
C ALA A 451 9.05 -3.93 11.78
N PRO A 452 7.96 -4.10 12.55
CA PRO A 452 7.62 -5.43 13.05
C PRO A 452 7.49 -6.39 11.85
N PRO A 453 7.82 -7.67 12.01
CA PRO A 453 7.78 -8.61 10.90
C PRO A 453 6.38 -8.65 10.29
N ARG A 454 6.28 -8.20 9.03
CA ARG A 454 5.06 -8.25 8.20
C ARG A 454 5.36 -9.05 6.95
N ARG A 455 4.31 -9.63 6.35
CA ARG A 455 4.46 -10.20 5.01
C ARG A 455 4.74 -9.06 4.03
N PRO A 456 5.70 -9.21 3.09
CA PRO A 456 6.07 -8.14 2.17
C PRO A 456 4.92 -7.71 1.25
N VAL A 457 3.97 -8.61 0.98
CA VAL A 457 2.84 -8.37 0.07
C VAL A 457 1.58 -9.08 0.60
N ASN A 458 0.40 -8.48 0.42
CA ASN A 458 -0.87 -9.17 0.67
C ASN A 458 -1.22 -10.17 -0.46
N ARG A 459 -2.35 -10.87 -0.37
CA ARG A 459 -2.84 -11.73 -1.47
C ARG A 459 -4.26 -11.31 -1.88
N PRO A 460 -4.42 -10.40 -2.85
CA PRO A 460 -5.70 -9.77 -3.17
C PRO A 460 -6.77 -10.76 -3.63
N TRP A 461 -6.38 -11.81 -4.35
CA TRP A 461 -7.32 -12.84 -4.78
C TRP A 461 -7.79 -13.73 -3.61
N TYR A 462 -7.02 -13.87 -2.53
CA TYR A 462 -7.43 -14.69 -1.38
C TYR A 462 -8.64 -14.10 -0.65
N GLY A 463 -8.79 -12.77 -0.66
CA GLY A 463 -10.00 -12.10 -0.16
C GLY A 463 -11.23 -12.28 -1.06
N ARG A 464 -11.04 -12.60 -2.35
CA ARG A 464 -12.10 -12.89 -3.33
C ARG A 464 -12.47 -14.36 -3.44
N VAL A 465 -11.50 -15.24 -3.25
CA VAL A 465 -11.75 -16.66 -3.08
C VAL A 465 -12.44 -16.78 -1.73
N GLU A 466 -13.77 -16.81 -1.75
CA GLU A 466 -14.65 -16.92 -0.59
C GLU A 466 -14.41 -18.19 0.25
N ASN A 467 -13.24 -18.83 0.25
CA ASN A 467 -12.96 -20.08 0.95
C ASN A 467 -13.25 -19.98 2.46
N VAL A 468 -13.10 -18.78 3.04
CA VAL A 468 -13.55 -18.49 4.40
C VAL A 468 -14.47 -17.28 4.40
N ASN A 469 -15.75 -17.53 4.61
CA ASN A 469 -16.72 -16.48 4.94
C ASN A 469 -17.67 -17.02 6.04
N PRO A 470 -18.44 -16.16 6.72
CA PRO A 470 -19.34 -16.61 7.77
C PRO A 470 -20.33 -17.70 7.33
N VAL A 471 -20.75 -17.73 6.06
CA VAL A 471 -21.64 -18.77 5.53
C VAL A 471 -20.94 -20.13 5.45
N LYS A 472 -19.72 -20.17 4.87
CA LYS A 472 -18.94 -21.41 4.75
C LYS A 472 -18.47 -21.92 6.11
N LEU A 473 -18.08 -21.03 7.02
CA LEU A 473 -17.73 -21.39 8.40
C LEU A 473 -18.92 -22.00 9.15
N ARG A 474 -20.11 -21.41 9.02
CA ARG A 474 -21.36 -22.02 9.58
C ARG A 474 -21.64 -23.39 8.96
N ALA A 475 -21.46 -23.54 7.64
CA ALA A 475 -21.65 -24.82 6.97
C ALA A 475 -20.65 -25.89 7.47
N HIS A 476 -19.39 -25.53 7.68
CA HIS A 476 -18.36 -26.43 8.24
C HIS A 476 -18.69 -26.86 9.66
N VAL A 477 -19.05 -25.93 10.56
CA VAL A 477 -19.45 -26.24 11.93
C VAL A 477 -20.64 -27.20 11.95
N ARG A 478 -21.64 -26.99 11.08
CA ARG A 478 -22.78 -27.91 10.91
C ARG A 478 -22.36 -29.29 10.39
N ALA A 479 -21.48 -29.34 9.39
CA ALA A 479 -21.00 -30.59 8.82
C ALA A 479 -20.21 -31.43 9.84
N GLN A 480 -19.57 -30.80 10.82
CA GLN A 480 -18.88 -31.45 11.94
C GLN A 480 -19.82 -31.80 13.12
N GLY A 481 -21.12 -31.55 13.01
CA GLY A 481 -22.13 -31.88 14.04
C GLY A 481 -22.12 -30.94 15.25
N ALA A 482 -21.43 -29.81 15.18
CA ALA A 482 -21.20 -28.90 16.30
C ALA A 482 -22.14 -27.67 16.27
N GLU A 483 -23.40 -27.86 15.83
CA GLU A 483 -24.35 -26.74 15.70
C GLU A 483 -24.76 -26.14 17.05
N SER A 484 -24.68 -26.92 18.15
CA SER A 484 -24.94 -26.44 19.52
C SER A 484 -23.97 -25.36 19.99
N VAL A 485 -22.72 -25.39 19.51
CA VAL A 485 -21.66 -24.43 19.88
C VAL A 485 -21.47 -23.33 18.83
N MET A 486 -22.40 -23.21 17.87
CA MET A 486 -22.33 -22.22 16.80
C MET A 486 -22.19 -20.79 17.34
N PRO A 487 -21.23 -19.97 16.85
CA PRO A 487 -21.09 -18.63 17.35
C PRO A 487 -22.18 -17.71 16.80
N GLY A 488 -22.50 -16.70 17.59
CA GLY A 488 -23.34 -15.60 17.14
C GLY A 488 -22.68 -14.88 15.96
N ARG A 489 -21.35 -14.73 15.99
CA ARG A 489 -20.59 -13.90 15.05
C ARG A 489 -19.26 -14.54 14.63
N PHE A 490 -18.86 -14.26 13.39
CA PHE A 490 -17.53 -14.54 12.85
C PHE A 490 -16.87 -13.22 12.47
N VAL A 491 -15.66 -12.99 12.94
CA VAL A 491 -14.84 -11.82 12.59
C VAL A 491 -13.57 -12.34 11.92
N LEU A 492 -13.35 -11.94 10.66
CA LEU A 492 -12.13 -12.27 9.94
C LEU A 492 -11.06 -11.24 10.27
N LEU A 493 -9.85 -11.70 10.59
CA LEU A 493 -8.72 -10.85 10.97
C LEU A 493 -7.56 -10.99 9.99
N GLU A 494 -6.82 -9.88 9.81
CA GLU A 494 -5.65 -9.83 8.94
C GLU A 494 -4.43 -10.44 9.65
N SER A 495 -4.32 -10.20 10.94
CA SER A 495 -3.35 -10.79 11.86
C SER A 495 -4.03 -11.01 13.21
N MET A 496 -3.54 -11.99 13.96
CA MET A 496 -3.90 -12.08 15.39
C MET A 496 -3.16 -10.98 16.14
N PRO A 497 -3.77 -10.32 17.14
CA PRO A 497 -3.03 -9.45 18.06
C PRO A 497 -1.90 -10.25 18.71
N ASP A 498 -0.72 -9.64 18.87
CA ASP A 498 0.41 -10.30 19.54
C ASP A 498 0.02 -10.63 20.98
N ALA A 499 0.21 -11.90 21.36
CA ALA A 499 -0.02 -12.38 22.71
C ALA A 499 1.27 -12.19 23.52
N ASP A 500 1.56 -10.96 23.93
CA ASP A 500 2.51 -10.73 25.01
C ASP A 500 1.85 -11.17 26.32
N GLY A 501 1.89 -12.47 26.58
CA GLY A 501 1.25 -13.13 27.73
C GLY A 501 -0.25 -13.38 27.54
N ASP A 502 -0.71 -14.53 28.05
CA ASP A 502 -2.05 -15.11 27.89
C ASP A 502 -3.26 -14.20 28.22
N SER A 503 -3.04 -13.00 28.77
CA SER A 503 -4.09 -12.02 29.10
C SER A 503 -4.25 -10.87 28.10
N SER A 504 -3.20 -10.46 27.38
CA SER A 504 -3.22 -9.24 26.54
C SER A 504 -3.93 -9.45 25.19
N GLY A 505 -3.69 -10.59 24.54
CA GLY A 505 -4.32 -10.92 23.26
C GLY A 505 -5.85 -11.07 23.36
N GLY A 506 -6.34 -11.61 24.48
CA GLY A 506 -7.77 -11.73 24.74
C GLY A 506 -8.46 -10.38 24.91
N GLU A 507 -7.84 -9.42 25.58
CA GLU A 507 -8.37 -8.05 25.73
C GLU A 507 -8.38 -7.29 24.40
N SER A 508 -7.34 -7.42 23.59
CA SER A 508 -7.27 -6.86 22.24
C SER A 508 -8.33 -7.46 21.30
N LEU A 509 -8.68 -8.74 21.44
CA LEU A 509 -9.79 -9.34 20.69
C LEU A 509 -11.16 -8.92 21.24
N ARG A 510 -11.29 -8.75 22.56
CA ARG A 510 -12.52 -8.23 23.21
C ARG A 510 -12.85 -6.82 22.76
N SER A 511 -11.85 -5.98 22.45
CA SER A 511 -12.10 -4.68 21.84
C SER A 511 -12.77 -4.81 20.47
N ILE A 512 -12.72 -5.95 19.78
CA ILE A 512 -13.34 -6.15 18.46
C ILE A 512 -14.81 -6.66 18.56
N GLN A 513 -15.41 -6.77 19.76
CA GLN A 513 -16.59 -7.66 19.96
C GLN A 513 -18.01 -7.17 19.60
N TRP A 514 -18.27 -5.90 19.24
CA TRP A 514 -19.65 -5.38 19.34
C TRP A 514 -20.28 -4.77 18.08
N ALA A 515 -20.17 -5.43 16.91
CA ALA A 515 -21.00 -5.13 15.73
C ALA A 515 -22.33 -5.91 15.69
#